data_AF-A0A1V1WYY1-F1
#
_entry.id   AF-A0A1V1WYY1-F1
#
_cell.length_a   1.000
_cell.length_b   1.000
_cell.length_c   1.000
_cell.angle_alpha   90.00
_cell.angle_beta   90.00
_cell.angle_gamma   90.00
#
_symmetry.space_group_name_H-M   'P 1'
#
loop_
_entity.id
_entity.type
_entity.pdbx_description
1 polymer ?
#
loop_
_entity_poly.entity_id
_entity_poly.type
_entity_poly.pdbx_seq_one_letter_code
_entity_poly.pdbx_strand_id
1 'polypeptide(L)'
;MDRIIPDIDWCRKISAELGVLTRCPFSTVDECPRYYQSVSLLSSAGHTAIPSDKDEMLLKKWKRSSLWPTIEEQATSVSGAPERRKTFSNFCPEVAYDRFGLFASELYPYHDEIDHDNGIKFGRQEKMPDGHWVFNWSHVSKVHYTDCPIYSPLKAKVAFPNNGESLLDKFFKKIRNNPLIATLIIISTIVVGIGTFTDALLKIQTGIKRFDRSSEPPPANNPEREPKINGVNPEQDDNKLVSDKTPAKSDNRQIPDAPIEEGNIFILEDLKKIETSIGNPISITKQPIVFKWKSGKASFSLYKDGKPIFEELSHTSPFELEPLNPDIYEIKTNLRGENLNLCFEVVKDQ
;
A
#
# COMPACT_ATOMS: atom_id res chain seq x y z
N MET A 1 19.20 13.88 -27.12
CA MET A 1 18.09 13.01 -26.68
C MET A 1 18.66 11.93 -25.78
N ASP A 2 17.90 11.52 -24.78
CA ASP A 2 18.27 10.39 -23.94
C ASP A 2 18.28 9.09 -24.76
N ARG A 3 19.27 8.21 -24.53
CA ARG A 3 19.37 6.90 -25.19
C ARG A 3 18.54 5.83 -24.48
N ILE A 4 17.93 6.17 -23.35
CA ILE A 4 17.10 5.28 -22.55
C ILE A 4 15.80 4.97 -23.29
N ILE A 5 15.53 3.68 -23.46
CA ILE A 5 14.22 3.15 -23.83
C ILE A 5 13.49 2.85 -22.52
N PRO A 6 12.35 3.50 -22.20
CA PRO A 6 11.60 3.22 -20.98
C PRO A 6 10.77 1.94 -21.13
N ASP A 7 11.44 0.81 -21.38
CA ASP A 7 10.84 -0.52 -21.50
C ASP A 7 10.81 -1.26 -20.14
N ILE A 8 10.56 -2.58 -20.18
CA ILE A 8 10.50 -3.41 -18.98
C ILE A 8 11.85 -3.59 -18.29
N ASP A 9 12.95 -3.57 -19.03
CA ASP A 9 14.29 -3.72 -18.45
C ASP A 9 14.69 -2.43 -17.73
N TRP A 10 14.37 -1.28 -18.34
CA TRP A 10 14.47 0.02 -17.68
C TRP A 10 13.62 0.07 -16.40
N CYS A 11 12.37 -0.37 -16.47
CA CYS A 11 11.48 -0.40 -15.32
C CYS A 11 12.03 -1.29 -14.20
N ARG A 12 12.41 -2.54 -14.53
CA ARG A 12 13.00 -3.51 -13.58
C ARG A 12 14.23 -2.94 -12.87
N LYS A 13 15.11 -2.27 -13.61
CA LYS A 13 16.30 -1.62 -13.05
C LYS A 13 15.93 -0.57 -12.01
N ILE A 14 15.01 0.35 -12.33
CA ILE A 14 14.56 1.39 -11.38
C ILE A 14 13.90 0.75 -10.16
N SER A 15 13.04 -0.25 -10.35
CA SER A 15 12.36 -0.90 -9.24
C SER A 15 13.34 -1.61 -8.30
N ALA A 16 14.38 -2.26 -8.85
CA ALA A 16 15.45 -2.87 -8.06
C ALA A 16 16.24 -1.82 -7.26
N GLU A 17 16.59 -0.68 -7.88
CA GLU A 17 17.28 0.43 -7.20
C GLU A 17 16.44 1.03 -6.05
N LEU A 18 15.11 1.04 -6.20
CA LEU A 18 14.17 1.57 -5.20
C LEU A 18 13.68 0.53 -4.18
N GLY A 19 13.98 -0.76 -4.36
CA GLY A 19 13.47 -1.84 -3.51
C GLY A 19 11.94 -1.98 -3.58
N VAL A 20 11.35 -1.85 -4.77
CA VAL A 20 9.90 -1.95 -5.01
C VAL A 20 9.58 -2.98 -6.10
N LEU A 21 8.29 -3.33 -6.23
CA LEU A 21 7.81 -4.21 -7.30
C LEU A 21 8.09 -3.64 -8.69
N THR A 22 8.30 -4.50 -9.69
CA THR A 22 8.53 -4.03 -11.07
C THR A 22 7.29 -3.39 -11.69
N ARG A 23 6.09 -3.83 -11.32
CA ARG A 23 4.83 -3.29 -11.84
C ARG A 23 4.08 -2.56 -10.74
N CYS A 24 3.31 -1.55 -11.12
CA CYS A 24 2.45 -0.83 -10.19
C CYS A 24 1.43 -1.78 -9.56
N PRO A 25 1.33 -1.84 -8.22
CA PRO A 25 0.36 -2.69 -7.54
C PRO A 25 -1.09 -2.21 -7.68
N PHE A 26 -1.32 -1.02 -8.26
CA PHE A 26 -2.65 -0.44 -8.50
C PHE A 26 -3.04 -0.46 -9.98
N SER A 27 -2.43 -1.33 -10.78
CA SER A 27 -2.56 -1.40 -12.25
C SER A 27 -3.89 -2.03 -12.71
N THR A 28 -5.00 -1.60 -12.10
CA THR A 28 -6.35 -2.07 -12.44
C THR A 28 -7.34 -0.91 -12.51
N VAL A 29 -8.39 -1.06 -13.32
CA VAL A 29 -9.45 -0.04 -13.47
C VAL A 29 -10.23 0.19 -12.17
N ASP A 30 -10.22 -0.80 -11.28
CA ASP A 30 -10.92 -0.78 -10.01
C ASP A 30 -10.12 -0.14 -8.87
N GLU A 31 -8.79 -0.05 -8.98
CA GLU A 31 -7.92 0.44 -7.91
C GLU A 31 -7.29 1.80 -8.21
N CYS A 32 -7.13 2.18 -9.49
CA CYS A 32 -6.50 3.43 -9.86
C CYS A 32 -7.36 4.26 -10.84
N PRO A 33 -7.68 5.53 -10.51
CA PRO A 33 -8.46 6.38 -11.41
C PRO A 33 -7.69 6.71 -12.70
N ARG A 34 -6.36 6.86 -12.65
CA ARG A 34 -5.55 7.13 -13.85
C ARG A 34 -5.43 5.92 -14.76
N TYR A 35 -5.33 4.72 -14.19
CA TYR A 35 -5.40 3.48 -14.98
C TYR A 35 -6.76 3.40 -15.68
N TYR A 36 -7.85 3.60 -14.94
CA TYR A 36 -9.20 3.68 -15.50
C TYR A 36 -9.34 4.73 -16.62
N GLN A 37 -8.98 5.99 -16.39
CA GLN A 37 -9.08 7.07 -17.38
C GLN A 37 -8.28 6.76 -18.65
N SER A 38 -7.08 6.18 -18.49
CA SER A 38 -6.25 5.79 -19.62
C SER A 38 -6.94 4.70 -20.45
N VAL A 39 -7.45 3.65 -19.82
CA VAL A 39 -8.13 2.55 -20.54
C VAL A 39 -9.44 3.01 -21.19
N SER A 40 -10.25 3.83 -20.52
CA SER A 40 -11.53 4.30 -21.09
C SER A 40 -11.31 5.15 -22.35
N LEU A 41 -10.27 5.98 -22.36
CA LEU A 41 -9.93 6.83 -23.50
C LEU A 41 -9.31 6.07 -24.69
N LEU A 42 -8.71 4.90 -24.49
CA LEU A 42 -8.12 4.11 -25.57
C LEU A 42 -9.15 3.66 -26.62
N SER A 43 -10.43 3.55 -26.24
CA SER A 43 -11.52 3.26 -27.18
C SER A 43 -11.57 4.28 -28.33
N SER A 44 -11.38 5.56 -28.02
CA SER A 44 -11.32 6.65 -29.00
C SER A 44 -10.09 6.59 -29.92
N ALA A 45 -9.08 5.80 -29.54
CA ALA A 45 -7.87 5.56 -30.31
C ALA A 45 -7.89 4.21 -31.05
N GLY A 46 -9.06 3.56 -31.14
CA GLY A 46 -9.25 2.31 -31.90
C GLY A 46 -8.95 1.02 -31.13
N HIS A 47 -8.79 1.09 -29.81
CA HIS A 47 -8.62 -0.10 -28.98
C HIS A 47 -9.96 -0.62 -28.42
N THR A 48 -9.94 -1.84 -27.87
CA THR A 48 -11.11 -2.44 -27.22
C THR A 48 -11.60 -1.57 -26.07
N ALA A 49 -12.87 -1.19 -26.12
CA ALA A 49 -13.53 -0.40 -25.09
C ALA A 49 -13.90 -1.22 -23.85
N ILE A 50 -13.97 -0.55 -22.69
CA ILE A 50 -14.64 -1.10 -21.51
C ILE A 50 -16.14 -1.22 -21.84
N PRO A 51 -16.83 -2.30 -21.43
CA PRO A 51 -18.28 -2.38 -21.55
C PRO A 51 -18.96 -1.13 -20.95
N SER A 52 -19.95 -0.56 -21.64
CA SER A 52 -20.50 0.76 -21.33
C SER A 52 -21.11 0.86 -19.93
N ASP A 53 -21.75 -0.21 -19.47
CA ASP A 53 -22.31 -0.34 -18.13
C ASP A 53 -21.22 -0.30 -17.04
N LYS A 54 -20.12 -1.02 -17.27
CA LYS A 54 -18.96 -1.03 -16.38
C LYS A 54 -18.24 0.32 -16.40
N ASP A 55 -18.09 0.94 -17.57
CA ASP A 55 -17.46 2.26 -17.72
C ASP A 55 -18.23 3.35 -16.97
N GLU A 56 -19.55 3.41 -17.12
CA GLU A 56 -20.40 4.37 -16.40
C GLU A 56 -20.32 4.18 -14.88
N MET A 57 -20.34 2.93 -14.41
CA MET A 57 -20.17 2.60 -12.99
C MET A 57 -18.81 3.09 -12.45
N LEU A 58 -17.72 2.81 -13.17
CA LEU A 58 -16.37 3.21 -12.80
C LEU A 58 -16.22 4.74 -12.81
N LEU A 59 -16.78 5.42 -13.81
CA LEU A 59 -16.77 6.89 -13.88
C LEU A 59 -17.44 7.50 -12.65
N LYS A 60 -18.61 6.98 -12.26
CA LYS A 60 -19.35 7.44 -11.09
C LYS A 60 -18.59 7.18 -9.78
N LYS A 61 -17.93 6.02 -9.67
CA LYS A 61 -17.06 5.68 -8.54
C LYS A 61 -15.92 6.68 -8.42
N TRP A 62 -15.20 6.90 -9.51
CA TRP A 62 -13.98 7.70 -9.48
C TRP A 62 -14.24 9.19 -9.37
N LYS A 63 -15.27 9.74 -10.02
CA LYS A 63 -15.67 11.16 -9.86
C LYS A 63 -15.99 11.58 -8.42
N ARG A 64 -16.33 10.62 -7.54
CA ARG A 64 -16.57 10.86 -6.11
C ARG A 64 -15.30 10.79 -5.26
N SER A 65 -14.20 10.28 -5.82
CA SER A 65 -12.93 10.13 -5.14
C SER A 65 -12.17 11.45 -5.12
N SER A 66 -11.47 11.71 -4.02
CA SER A 66 -10.49 12.81 -3.92
C SER A 66 -9.28 12.65 -4.84
N LEU A 67 -9.15 11.50 -5.52
CA LEU A 67 -8.07 11.22 -6.48
C LEU A 67 -8.48 11.52 -7.92
N TRP A 68 -9.72 11.94 -8.15
CA TRP A 68 -10.15 12.39 -9.47
C TRP A 68 -9.47 13.72 -9.79
N PRO A 69 -8.98 13.93 -11.03
CA PRO A 69 -8.43 15.22 -11.44
C PRO A 69 -9.45 16.34 -11.21
N THR A 70 -9.03 17.40 -10.51
CA THR A 70 -9.86 18.59 -10.27
C THR A 70 -9.84 19.53 -11.47
N ILE A 71 -8.74 19.54 -12.23
CA ILE A 71 -8.53 20.38 -13.41
C ILE A 71 -8.15 19.51 -14.62
N GLU A 72 -8.46 20.00 -15.82
CA GLU A 72 -8.25 19.28 -17.08
C GLU A 72 -6.76 19.05 -17.39
N GLU A 73 -5.87 19.96 -16.96
CA GLU A 73 -4.42 19.84 -17.16
C GLU A 73 -3.82 18.63 -16.43
N GLN A 74 -4.50 18.14 -15.39
CA GLN A 74 -4.11 16.93 -14.65
C GLN A 74 -4.82 15.67 -15.17
N ALA A 75 -5.88 15.85 -15.96
CA ALA A 75 -6.66 14.75 -16.49
C ALA A 75 -5.90 14.03 -17.60
N THR A 76 -6.08 12.71 -17.65
CA THR A 76 -5.65 11.92 -18.79
C THR A 76 -6.41 12.38 -20.02
N SER A 77 -5.70 12.61 -21.12
CA SER A 77 -6.32 13.10 -22.35
C SER A 77 -5.72 12.44 -23.59
N VAL A 78 -6.56 12.35 -24.62
CA VAL A 78 -6.20 11.91 -25.97
C VAL A 78 -6.62 13.02 -26.91
N SER A 79 -5.67 13.53 -27.69
CA SER A 79 -5.93 14.61 -28.65
C SER A 79 -5.39 14.28 -30.04
N GLY A 80 -5.94 14.94 -31.07
CA GLY A 80 -5.56 14.74 -32.47
C GLY A 80 -6.76 14.39 -33.36
N ALA A 81 -6.65 14.73 -34.65
CA ALA A 81 -7.69 14.50 -35.65
C ALA A 81 -8.01 13.00 -35.80
N PRO A 82 -9.25 12.59 -36.12
CA PRO A 82 -9.67 11.17 -36.24
C PRO A 82 -8.74 10.30 -37.08
N GLU A 83 -8.24 10.83 -38.19
CA GLU A 83 -7.39 10.11 -39.16
C GLU A 83 -5.88 10.19 -38.86
N ARG A 84 -5.48 10.94 -37.83
CA ARG A 84 -4.07 11.10 -37.44
C ARG A 84 -3.74 10.29 -36.19
N ARG A 85 -2.46 9.98 -36.04
CA ARG A 85 -1.93 9.43 -34.78
C ARG A 85 -2.30 10.37 -33.63
N LYS A 86 -2.69 9.77 -32.51
CA LYS A 86 -3.13 10.51 -31.33
C LYS A 86 -1.97 10.89 -30.43
N THR A 87 -2.10 12.04 -29.79
CA THR A 87 -1.27 12.50 -28.68
C THR A 87 -1.90 11.98 -27.40
N PHE A 88 -1.10 11.36 -26.54
CA PHE A 88 -1.51 10.87 -25.23
C PHE A 88 -0.83 11.67 -24.14
N SER A 89 -1.59 12.24 -23.23
CA SER A 89 -1.08 13.06 -22.12
C SER A 89 -1.63 12.56 -20.78
N ASN A 90 -0.83 12.68 -19.73
CA ASN A 90 -1.19 12.21 -18.37
C ASN A 90 -1.64 10.74 -18.31
N PHE A 91 -1.13 9.90 -19.20
CA PHE A 91 -1.45 8.47 -19.24
C PHE A 91 -0.86 7.72 -18.05
N CYS A 92 -1.50 6.62 -17.68
CA CYS A 92 -0.95 5.66 -16.73
C CYS A 92 0.25 4.95 -17.39
N PRO A 93 1.45 4.95 -16.77
CA PRO A 93 2.63 4.30 -17.35
C PRO A 93 2.42 2.82 -17.64
N GLU A 94 1.62 2.14 -16.83
CA GLU A 94 1.27 0.72 -17.01
C GLU A 94 0.44 0.50 -18.28
N VAL A 95 -0.59 1.34 -18.49
CA VAL A 95 -1.42 1.28 -19.70
C VAL A 95 -0.61 1.66 -20.92
N ALA A 96 0.28 2.65 -20.80
CA ALA A 96 1.19 3.03 -21.88
C ALA A 96 2.12 1.88 -22.26
N TYR A 97 2.68 1.17 -21.27
CA TYR A 97 3.53 0.01 -21.53
C TYR A 97 2.74 -1.12 -22.20
N ASP A 98 1.57 -1.48 -21.66
CA ASP A 98 0.75 -2.57 -22.21
C ASP A 98 0.29 -2.31 -23.65
N ARG A 99 0.21 -1.05 -24.09
CA ARG A 99 -0.23 -0.66 -25.44
C ARG A 99 0.89 -0.30 -26.41
N PHE A 100 1.94 0.34 -25.92
CA PHE A 100 2.99 0.93 -26.75
C PHE A 100 4.39 0.38 -26.43
N GLY A 101 4.52 -0.48 -25.42
CA GLY A 101 5.81 -1.02 -24.97
C GLY A 101 6.67 -0.03 -24.19
N LEU A 102 6.12 1.13 -23.81
CA LEU A 102 6.84 2.22 -23.15
C LEU A 102 6.16 2.66 -21.85
N PHE A 103 6.90 2.67 -20.75
CA PHE A 103 6.49 3.28 -19.48
C PHE A 103 6.61 4.81 -19.56
N ALA A 104 5.53 5.44 -19.99
CA ALA A 104 5.47 6.88 -20.22
C ALA A 104 4.14 7.48 -19.78
N SER A 105 4.16 8.75 -19.37
CA SER A 105 2.92 9.53 -19.13
C SER A 105 2.51 10.37 -20.33
N GLU A 106 3.45 10.69 -21.21
CA GLU A 106 3.21 11.49 -22.41
C GLU A 106 3.86 10.83 -23.63
N LEU A 107 3.08 10.69 -24.70
CA LEU A 107 3.48 10.10 -25.98
C LEU A 107 2.97 11.00 -27.10
N TYR A 108 3.86 11.73 -27.76
CA TYR A 108 3.49 12.65 -28.84
C TYR A 108 3.99 12.09 -30.17
N PRO A 109 3.09 11.88 -31.14
CA PRO A 109 3.50 11.46 -32.47
C PRO A 109 4.21 12.62 -33.18
N TYR A 110 4.85 12.30 -34.30
CA TYR A 110 5.27 13.31 -35.26
C TYR A 110 4.05 14.04 -35.85
N HIS A 111 4.19 15.32 -36.16
CA HIS A 111 3.07 16.13 -36.64
C HIS A 111 2.69 15.74 -38.08
N ASP A 112 3.69 15.45 -38.91
CA ASP A 112 3.57 15.01 -40.28
C ASP A 112 4.68 14.00 -40.67
N GLU A 113 4.67 13.59 -41.94
CA GLU A 113 5.63 12.65 -42.52
C GLU A 113 7.05 13.22 -42.58
N ILE A 114 7.19 14.55 -42.77
CA ILE A 114 8.50 15.21 -42.86
C ILE A 114 9.18 15.17 -41.50
N ASP A 115 8.45 15.47 -40.43
CA ASP A 115 8.95 15.39 -39.06
C ASP A 115 9.31 13.95 -38.68
N HIS A 116 8.51 12.97 -39.12
CA HIS A 116 8.79 11.55 -38.89
C HIS A 116 10.07 11.09 -39.60
N ASP A 117 10.24 11.44 -40.87
CA ASP A 117 11.44 11.13 -41.65
C ASP A 117 12.69 11.78 -41.05
N ASN A 118 12.57 13.02 -40.56
CA ASN A 118 13.64 13.69 -39.83
C ASN A 118 13.98 12.95 -38.53
N GLY A 119 12.97 12.48 -37.80
CA GLY A 119 13.13 11.63 -36.61
C GLY A 119 13.89 10.33 -36.90
N ILE A 120 13.50 9.62 -37.96
CA ILE A 120 14.16 8.39 -38.40
C ILE A 120 15.61 8.66 -38.80
N LYS A 121 15.84 9.69 -39.62
CA LYS A 121 17.18 10.08 -40.08
C LYS A 121 18.07 10.41 -38.89
N PHE A 122 17.56 11.20 -37.95
CA PHE A 122 18.25 11.52 -36.71
C PHE A 122 18.58 10.26 -35.89
N GLY A 123 17.60 9.39 -35.66
CA GLY A 123 17.80 8.14 -34.92
C GLY A 123 18.89 7.25 -35.54
N ARG A 124 18.95 7.17 -36.88
CA ARG A 124 20.00 6.45 -37.61
C ARG A 124 21.36 7.12 -37.50
N GLN A 125 21.43 8.44 -37.63
CA GLN A 125 22.67 9.21 -37.51
C GLN A 125 23.30 9.06 -36.12
N GLU A 126 22.47 9.13 -35.07
CA GLU A 126 22.90 8.96 -33.68
C GLU A 126 23.10 7.50 -33.26
N LYS A 127 22.87 6.54 -34.18
CA LYS A 127 22.95 5.09 -33.94
C LYS A 127 22.10 4.67 -32.74
N MET A 128 20.86 5.15 -32.69
CA MET A 128 19.91 4.75 -31.65
C MET A 128 19.63 3.25 -31.75
N PRO A 129 19.48 2.56 -30.60
CA PRO A 129 19.22 1.12 -30.57
C PRO A 129 17.90 0.78 -31.28
N ASP A 130 17.78 -0.46 -31.75
CA ASP A 130 16.53 -0.96 -32.29
C ASP A 130 15.41 -0.86 -31.24
N GLY A 131 14.20 -0.52 -31.68
CA GLY A 131 13.06 -0.30 -30.79
C GLY A 131 13.07 1.03 -30.03
N HIS A 132 14.06 1.90 -30.24
CA HIS A 132 14.07 3.23 -29.64
C HIS A 132 12.82 4.03 -30.04
N TRP A 133 12.21 4.71 -29.07
CA TRP A 133 10.93 5.40 -29.23
C TRP A 133 10.95 6.48 -30.33
N VAL A 134 12.12 7.07 -30.60
CA VAL A 134 12.31 8.11 -31.64
C VAL A 134 11.88 7.66 -33.04
N PHE A 135 11.83 6.36 -33.31
CA PHE A 135 11.37 5.87 -34.62
C PHE A 135 9.84 5.96 -34.79
N ASN A 136 9.09 6.17 -33.69
CA ASN A 136 7.63 6.18 -33.69
C ASN A 136 7.03 7.46 -33.10
N TRP A 137 7.77 8.14 -32.22
CA TRP A 137 7.31 9.25 -31.40
C TRP A 137 8.27 10.43 -31.49
N SER A 138 7.72 11.64 -31.59
CA SER A 138 8.50 12.89 -31.53
C SER A 138 8.92 13.21 -30.10
N HIS A 139 8.12 12.80 -29.11
CA HIS A 139 8.38 13.00 -27.70
C HIS A 139 7.82 11.85 -26.85
N VAL A 140 8.61 11.44 -25.86
CA VAL A 140 8.21 10.49 -24.82
C VAL A 140 8.65 11.03 -23.45
N SER A 141 7.69 11.24 -22.56
CA SER A 141 7.97 11.56 -21.15
C SER A 141 7.95 10.26 -20.35
N LYS A 142 9.14 9.68 -20.14
CA LYS A 142 9.31 8.44 -19.37
C LYS A 142 8.92 8.64 -17.91
N VAL A 143 8.17 7.69 -17.34
CA VAL A 143 7.71 7.77 -15.96
C VAL A 143 7.65 6.38 -15.35
N HIS A 144 8.37 6.16 -14.24
CA HIS A 144 8.21 4.97 -13.41
C HIS A 144 6.98 5.16 -12.53
N TYR A 145 6.25 4.09 -12.21
CA TYR A 145 4.96 4.24 -11.53
C TYR A 145 5.08 4.89 -10.14
N THR A 146 6.25 4.80 -9.48
CA THR A 146 6.49 5.48 -8.19
C THR A 146 6.50 7.00 -8.32
N ASP A 147 6.83 7.52 -9.50
CA ASP A 147 6.87 8.94 -9.81
C ASP A 147 5.50 9.46 -10.29
N CYS A 148 4.52 8.57 -10.44
CA CYS A 148 3.16 8.96 -10.79
C CYS A 148 2.53 9.78 -9.64
N PRO A 149 1.96 10.98 -9.92
CA PRO A 149 1.37 11.82 -8.87
C PRO A 149 0.24 11.14 -8.07
N ILE A 150 -0.42 10.13 -8.63
CA ILE A 150 -1.52 9.39 -7.96
C ILE A 150 -0.98 8.24 -7.09
N TYR A 151 0.23 7.76 -7.34
CA TYR A 151 0.78 6.59 -6.64
C TYR A 151 0.94 6.83 -5.14
N SER A 152 1.55 7.95 -4.74
CA SER A 152 1.76 8.27 -3.33
C SER A 152 0.44 8.35 -2.54
N PRO A 153 -0.60 9.08 -3.00
CA PRO A 153 -1.92 9.05 -2.36
C PRO A 153 -2.59 7.67 -2.30
N LEU A 154 -2.44 6.83 -3.34
CA LEU A 154 -2.97 5.46 -3.33
C LEU A 154 -2.25 4.58 -2.30
N LYS A 155 -0.91 4.64 -2.28
CA LYS A 155 -0.08 3.93 -1.29
C LYS A 155 -0.44 4.36 0.13
N ALA A 156 -0.62 5.67 0.36
CA ALA A 156 -1.06 6.19 1.66
C ALA A 156 -2.46 5.69 2.05
N LYS A 157 -3.41 5.60 1.10
CA LYS A 157 -4.74 5.03 1.35
C LYS A 157 -4.71 3.53 1.66
N VAL A 158 -3.74 2.77 1.14
CA VAL A 158 -3.63 1.35 1.47
C VAL A 158 -2.89 1.14 2.80
N ALA A 159 -1.85 1.92 3.08
CA ALA A 159 -1.15 1.89 4.37
C ALA A 159 -2.04 2.39 5.53
N PHE A 160 -2.85 3.40 5.24
CA PHE A 160 -3.85 3.96 6.13
C PHE A 160 -5.18 3.90 5.40
N PRO A 161 -5.85 2.73 5.37
CA PRO A 161 -7.21 2.66 4.87
C PRO A 161 -7.97 3.74 5.63
N ASN A 162 -8.35 4.79 4.91
CA ASN A 162 -9.21 5.85 5.38
C ASN A 162 -10.54 5.16 5.71
N ASN A 163 -10.56 4.57 6.89
CA ASN A 163 -11.73 4.42 7.72
C ASN A 163 -12.09 5.86 8.09
N GLY A 164 -12.56 6.64 7.10
CA GLY A 164 -13.36 7.83 7.35
C GLY A 164 -14.63 7.46 8.10
N GLU A 165 -14.94 6.17 8.24
CA GLU A 165 -15.55 5.67 9.46
C GLU A 165 -14.51 5.76 10.59
N SER A 166 -14.58 6.82 11.39
CA SER A 166 -13.81 6.88 12.64
C SER A 166 -13.92 5.53 13.38
N LEU A 167 -12.93 5.18 14.21
CA LEU A 167 -13.05 3.98 15.05
C LEU A 167 -14.41 3.94 15.76
N LEU A 168 -14.94 5.12 16.09
CA LEU A 168 -16.31 5.33 16.56
C LEU A 168 -17.38 4.96 15.53
N ASP A 169 -17.33 5.34 14.25
CA ASP A 169 -18.32 4.94 13.23
C ASP A 169 -18.33 3.44 12.96
N LYS A 170 -17.17 2.78 12.93
CA LYS A 170 -17.11 1.30 12.86
C LYS A 170 -17.73 0.66 14.10
N PHE A 171 -17.42 1.22 15.27
CA PHE A 171 -17.98 0.78 16.54
C PHE A 171 -19.49 1.01 16.60
N PHE A 172 -19.98 2.18 16.19
CA PHE A 172 -21.39 2.55 16.13
C PHE A 172 -22.15 1.73 15.10
N LYS A 173 -21.57 1.44 13.94
CA LYS A 173 -22.18 0.55 12.93
C LYS A 173 -22.26 -0.89 13.43
N LYS A 174 -21.26 -1.35 14.18
CA LYS A 174 -21.27 -2.66 14.86
C LYS A 174 -22.29 -2.71 16.01
N ILE A 175 -22.44 -1.63 16.77
CA ILE A 175 -23.48 -1.47 17.81
C ILE A 175 -24.88 -1.45 17.17
N ARG A 176 -25.07 -0.65 16.12
CA ARG A 176 -26.37 -0.46 15.47
C ARG A 176 -26.89 -1.75 14.83
N ASN A 177 -25.98 -2.60 14.37
CA ASN A 177 -26.34 -3.91 13.82
C ASN A 177 -26.51 -5.00 14.88
N ASN A 178 -26.27 -4.72 16.17
CA ASN A 178 -26.46 -5.67 17.26
C ASN A 178 -27.55 -5.19 18.25
N PRO A 179 -28.77 -5.76 18.19
CA PRO A 179 -29.90 -5.29 19.00
C PRO A 179 -29.65 -5.43 20.51
N LEU A 180 -28.85 -6.39 20.96
CA LEU A 180 -28.53 -6.55 22.39
C LEU A 180 -27.68 -5.39 22.93
N ILE A 181 -26.68 -4.95 22.15
CA ILE A 181 -25.81 -3.86 22.58
C ILE A 181 -26.59 -2.54 22.60
N ALA A 182 -27.45 -2.30 21.61
CA ALA A 182 -28.34 -1.15 21.60
C ALA A 182 -29.25 -1.13 22.85
N THR A 183 -29.80 -2.28 23.25
CA THR A 183 -30.66 -2.40 24.44
C THR A 183 -29.89 -2.10 25.73
N LEU A 184 -28.65 -2.60 25.86
CA LEU A 184 -27.80 -2.34 27.03
C LEU A 184 -27.44 -0.85 27.18
N ILE A 185 -27.18 -0.13 26.09
CA ILE A 185 -26.89 1.31 26.12
C ILE A 185 -28.13 2.11 26.56
N ILE A 186 -29.32 1.69 26.14
CA ILE A 186 -30.59 2.31 26.59
C ILE A 186 -30.80 2.09 28.08
N ILE A 187 -30.58 0.87 28.58
CA ILE A 187 -30.70 0.56 30.01
C ILE A 187 -29.69 1.38 30.83
N SER A 188 -28.43 1.48 30.37
CA SER A 188 -27.41 2.24 31.11
C SER A 188 -27.72 3.74 31.18
N THR A 189 -28.24 4.32 30.09
CA THR A 189 -28.64 5.74 30.08
C THR A 189 -29.83 6.02 30.99
N ILE A 190 -30.80 5.09 31.08
CA ILE A 190 -31.91 5.18 32.05
C ILE A 190 -31.38 5.14 33.50
N VAL A 191 -30.48 4.21 33.83
CA VAL A 191 -29.93 4.09 35.19
C VAL A 191 -29.16 5.35 35.61
N VAL A 192 -28.33 5.90 34.73
CA VAL A 192 -27.59 7.15 34.99
C VAL A 192 -28.56 8.33 35.14
N GLY A 193 -29.60 8.41 34.31
CA GLY A 193 -30.64 9.45 34.41
C GLY A 193 -31.40 9.41 35.73
N ILE A 194 -31.72 8.22 36.25
CA ILE A 194 -32.35 8.07 37.56
C ILE A 194 -31.40 8.53 38.68
N GLY A 195 -30.11 8.16 38.61
CA GLY A 195 -29.11 8.55 39.60
C GLY A 195 -28.92 10.06 39.70
N THR A 196 -28.75 10.74 38.56
CA THR A 196 -28.59 12.20 38.54
C THR A 196 -29.86 12.94 38.97
N PHE A 197 -31.04 12.40 38.65
CA PHE A 197 -32.31 12.94 39.11
C PHE A 197 -32.47 12.83 40.64
N THR A 198 -32.07 11.70 41.25
CA THR A 198 -32.11 11.54 42.70
C THR A 198 -31.15 12.49 43.43
N ASP A 199 -29.94 12.71 42.89
CA ASP A 199 -28.99 13.68 43.47
C ASP A 199 -29.50 15.12 43.37
N ALA A 200 -30.15 15.47 42.26
CA ALA A 200 -30.80 16.77 42.10
C ALA A 200 -31.95 16.97 43.12
N LEU A 201 -32.80 15.96 43.33
CA LEU A 201 -33.87 16.02 44.34
C LEU A 201 -33.32 16.18 45.77
N LEU A 202 -32.23 15.49 46.11
CA LEU A 202 -31.57 15.62 47.41
C LEU A 202 -30.96 17.01 47.61
N LYS A 203 -30.37 17.60 46.56
CA LYS A 203 -29.88 19.00 46.59
C LYS A 203 -31.02 20.01 46.81
N ILE A 204 -32.18 19.79 46.19
CA ILE A 204 -33.35 20.65 46.40
C ILE A 204 -33.86 20.52 47.85
N GLN A 205 -33.98 19.30 48.38
CA GLN A 205 -34.41 19.09 49.77
C GLN A 205 -33.45 19.67 50.82
N THR A 206 -32.14 19.55 50.59
CA THR A 206 -31.13 20.13 51.49
C THR A 206 -31.06 21.65 51.39
N GLY A 207 -31.34 22.23 50.21
CA GLY A 207 -31.53 23.67 50.03
C GLY A 207 -32.68 24.22 50.86
N ILE A 208 -33.83 23.53 50.88
CA ILE A 208 -34.99 23.92 51.69
C ILE A 208 -34.66 23.92 53.20
N LYS A 209 -33.92 22.91 53.69
CA LYS A 209 -33.51 22.86 55.11
C LYS A 209 -32.52 23.96 55.52
N ARG A 210 -31.78 24.56 54.59
CA ARG A 210 -30.88 25.69 54.90
C ARG A 210 -31.65 27.00 55.07
N PHE A 211 -32.83 27.13 54.49
CA PHE A 211 -33.65 28.34 54.67
C PHE A 211 -34.12 28.50 56.12
N ASP A 212 -34.43 27.39 56.81
CA ASP A 212 -34.80 27.37 58.23
C ASP A 212 -33.64 27.62 59.21
N ARG A 213 -32.37 27.55 58.75
CA ARG A 213 -31.18 27.75 59.61
C ARG A 213 -30.57 29.16 59.54
N SER A 214 -31.23 30.09 58.87
CA SER A 214 -30.76 31.47 58.70
C SER A 214 -30.86 32.37 59.96
N SER A 215 -31.19 31.80 61.13
CA SER A 215 -31.26 32.54 62.40
C SER A 215 -30.02 32.47 63.28
N GLU A 216 -28.93 31.80 62.86
CA GLU A 216 -27.67 31.76 63.64
C GLU A 216 -26.67 32.84 63.19
N PRO A 217 -26.06 33.58 64.15
CA PRO A 217 -25.14 34.66 63.85
C PRO A 217 -23.78 34.15 63.33
N PRO A 218 -23.14 34.91 62.43
CA PRO A 218 -21.91 34.49 61.76
C PRO A 218 -20.71 34.41 62.71
N PRO A 219 -19.87 33.36 62.61
CA PRO A 219 -18.60 33.29 63.34
C PRO A 219 -17.57 34.26 62.76
N ALA A 220 -16.76 34.80 63.67
CA ALA A 220 -15.78 35.86 63.41
C ALA A 220 -14.65 35.44 62.46
N ASN A 221 -14.31 36.39 61.58
CA ASN A 221 -13.22 36.31 60.61
C ASN A 221 -11.85 36.17 61.30
N ASN A 222 -10.98 35.33 60.72
CA ASN A 222 -9.57 35.29 61.05
C ASN A 222 -8.76 35.50 59.75
N PRO A 223 -7.99 36.59 59.60
CA PRO A 223 -7.15 36.80 58.43
C PRO A 223 -5.75 36.26 58.69
N GLU A 224 -5.15 35.62 57.67
CA GLU A 224 -3.72 35.67 57.32
C GLU A 224 -3.32 34.39 56.59
N ARG A 225 -3.00 34.53 55.30
CA ARG A 225 -1.91 33.78 54.67
C ARG A 225 -1.54 34.44 53.34
N GLU A 226 -0.37 35.07 53.36
CA GLU A 226 0.31 35.62 52.20
C GLU A 226 0.83 34.52 51.26
N PRO A 227 0.97 34.80 49.94
CA PRO A 227 1.56 33.90 48.97
C PRO A 227 3.08 34.13 48.83
N LYS A 228 3.87 33.04 48.81
CA LYS A 228 5.28 33.07 48.41
C LYS A 228 5.43 32.79 46.92
N ILE A 229 6.01 33.74 46.21
CA ILE A 229 6.53 33.65 44.85
C ILE A 229 8.03 33.36 44.94
N ASN A 230 8.55 32.39 44.18
CA ASN A 230 9.98 32.30 43.87
C ASN A 230 10.13 31.91 42.39
N GLY A 231 10.93 32.70 41.68
CA GLY A 231 11.37 32.44 40.30
C GLY A 231 12.84 32.04 40.23
N VAL A 232 13.41 32.26 39.03
CA VAL A 232 14.82 32.12 38.57
C VAL A 232 15.15 30.79 37.85
N ASN A 233 14.95 30.77 36.51
CA ASN A 233 15.92 31.02 35.40
C ASN A 233 17.32 30.31 35.42
N PRO A 234 18.09 30.33 34.31
CA PRO A 234 18.30 29.21 33.37
C PRO A 234 19.78 28.80 33.22
N GLU A 235 20.10 27.73 32.49
CA GLU A 235 21.47 27.54 31.97
C GLU A 235 21.53 26.70 30.69
N GLN A 236 22.39 27.16 29.79
CA GLN A 236 22.78 26.62 28.49
C GLN A 236 23.59 25.32 28.64
N ASP A 237 23.67 24.50 27.59
CA ASP A 237 25.00 24.13 27.08
C ASP A 237 24.96 23.61 25.64
N ASP A 238 25.92 24.11 24.87
CA ASP A 238 26.28 23.71 23.52
C ASP A 238 27.01 22.35 23.55
N ASN A 239 26.89 21.53 22.51
CA ASN A 239 28.08 20.80 22.06
C ASN A 239 28.06 20.32 20.61
N LYS A 240 29.28 20.29 20.10
CA LYS A 240 29.74 20.34 18.72
C LYS A 240 30.25 18.95 18.27
N LEU A 241 30.00 18.63 16.99
CA LEU A 241 31.02 18.24 15.99
C LEU A 241 31.66 16.81 16.00
N VAL A 242 31.78 16.25 14.79
CA VAL A 242 32.93 15.53 14.16
C VAL A 242 32.75 14.04 13.76
N SER A 243 33.02 13.82 12.45
CA SER A 243 33.82 12.74 11.80
C SER A 243 33.18 11.44 11.30
N ASP A 244 33.06 11.38 9.97
CA ASP A 244 33.70 10.42 9.03
C ASP A 244 34.18 9.04 9.52
N LYS A 245 33.85 8.02 8.72
CA LYS A 245 34.82 7.14 8.02
C LYS A 245 34.12 6.07 7.15
N THR A 246 34.49 6.03 5.87
CA THR A 246 34.46 4.83 5.01
C THR A 246 35.84 4.16 5.08
N PRO A 247 35.99 2.85 4.81
CA PRO A 247 36.50 2.48 3.48
C PRO A 247 36.17 1.05 2.95
N ALA A 248 36.55 0.88 1.68
CA ALA A 248 37.19 -0.29 1.06
C ALA A 248 36.35 -1.35 0.32
N LYS A 249 36.71 -1.47 -0.97
CA LYS A 249 36.45 -2.56 -1.92
C LYS A 249 37.38 -3.74 -1.65
N SER A 250 36.95 -4.96 -1.96
CA SER A 250 37.84 -6.11 -2.19
C SER A 250 37.37 -6.97 -3.38
N ASP A 251 38.36 -7.58 -4.03
CA ASP A 251 38.33 -8.33 -5.28
C ASP A 251 37.50 -9.61 -5.25
N ASN A 252 37.02 -10.02 -6.43
CA ASN A 252 36.31 -11.28 -6.64
C ASN A 252 37.17 -12.26 -7.47
N ARG A 253 37.46 -13.44 -6.89
CA ARG A 253 38.07 -14.60 -7.56
C ARG A 253 36.98 -15.62 -7.91
N GLN A 254 37.23 -16.37 -8.99
CA GLN A 254 36.45 -17.53 -9.45
C GLN A 254 36.38 -18.66 -8.41
N ILE A 255 35.25 -19.39 -8.38
CA ILE A 255 35.05 -20.66 -7.66
C ILE A 255 34.41 -21.70 -8.63
N PRO A 256 34.72 -23.01 -8.49
CA PRO A 256 34.25 -24.11 -9.34
C PRO A 256 32.98 -24.81 -8.80
N ASP A 257 32.56 -25.88 -9.49
CA ASP A 257 31.30 -26.62 -9.30
C ASP A 257 30.98 -27.17 -7.88
N ALA A 258 29.73 -26.91 -7.48
CA ALA A 258 28.74 -27.60 -6.62
C ALA A 258 29.06 -27.99 -5.15
N PRO A 259 28.16 -27.61 -4.22
CA PRO A 259 27.38 -28.63 -3.49
C PRO A 259 25.92 -28.23 -3.19
N ILE A 260 25.16 -29.18 -2.62
CA ILE A 260 23.77 -29.06 -2.14
C ILE A 260 23.67 -27.94 -1.09
N GLU A 261 22.74 -26.99 -1.27
CA GLU A 261 22.52 -25.85 -0.38
C GLU A 261 21.30 -26.04 0.54
N GLU A 262 21.48 -25.81 1.84
CA GLU A 262 20.42 -25.63 2.83
C GLU A 262 20.22 -24.11 3.04
N GLY A 263 19.07 -23.57 2.63
CA GLY A 263 18.76 -22.14 2.80
C GLY A 263 17.94 -21.85 4.05
N ASN A 264 18.21 -20.72 4.71
CA ASN A 264 17.37 -20.17 5.78
C ASN A 264 16.34 -19.19 5.20
N ILE A 265 15.08 -19.28 5.63
CA ILE A 265 13.97 -18.50 5.04
C ILE A 265 13.34 -17.58 6.09
N PHE A 266 13.05 -16.34 5.67
CA PHE A 266 12.20 -15.38 6.39
C PHE A 266 10.82 -15.29 5.73
N ILE A 267 9.76 -15.11 6.53
CA ILE A 267 8.37 -15.00 6.05
C ILE A 267 7.93 -13.53 6.13
N LEU A 268 7.44 -12.99 5.01
CA LEU A 268 6.67 -11.74 4.95
C LEU A 268 5.24 -12.05 4.51
N GLU A 269 4.31 -11.71 5.43
CA GLU A 269 2.86 -11.48 5.24
C GLU A 269 1.98 -12.62 4.67
N ASP A 270 1.40 -13.45 5.55
CA ASP A 270 -0.07 -13.68 5.69
C ASP A 270 -0.43 -14.87 6.63
N LEU A 271 -0.15 -14.74 7.93
CA LEU A 271 -0.36 -15.81 8.92
C LEU A 271 -1.64 -15.70 9.76
N LYS A 272 -2.54 -14.75 9.48
CA LYS A 272 -3.77 -14.55 10.27
C LYS A 272 -4.86 -15.61 10.08
N LYS A 273 -4.77 -16.47 9.05
CA LYS A 273 -5.81 -17.46 8.73
C LYS A 273 -5.59 -18.83 9.39
N ILE A 274 -4.38 -19.11 9.88
CA ILE A 274 -4.06 -20.37 10.57
C ILE A 274 -4.57 -20.36 12.04
N GLU A 275 -4.70 -19.19 12.65
CA GLU A 275 -5.18 -19.03 14.04
C GLU A 275 -6.59 -19.60 14.26
N THR A 276 -7.42 -19.67 13.22
CA THR A 276 -8.83 -20.09 13.35
C THR A 276 -8.99 -21.62 13.49
N SER A 277 -8.00 -22.42 13.09
CA SER A 277 -8.11 -23.90 13.10
C SER A 277 -7.54 -24.58 14.35
N ILE A 278 -6.76 -23.89 15.19
CA ILE A 278 -6.00 -24.52 16.30
C ILE A 278 -6.53 -24.11 17.69
N GLY A 279 -7.52 -23.21 17.77
CA GLY A 279 -8.28 -22.95 19.01
C GLY A 279 -7.51 -22.25 20.13
N ASN A 280 -6.27 -21.82 19.90
CA ASN A 280 -5.49 -20.98 20.81
C ASN A 280 -4.59 -20.01 20.02
N PRO A 281 -4.36 -18.78 20.52
CA PRO A 281 -3.46 -17.82 19.88
C PRO A 281 -2.01 -18.31 19.98
N ILE A 282 -1.39 -18.61 18.84
CA ILE A 282 0.05 -18.89 18.79
C ILE A 282 0.75 -17.59 18.43
N SER A 283 1.45 -16.98 19.40
CA SER A 283 2.44 -15.95 19.09
C SER A 283 3.62 -16.61 18.38
N ILE A 284 3.57 -16.72 17.06
CA ILE A 284 4.69 -17.19 16.24
C ILE A 284 5.51 -15.97 15.86
N THR A 285 6.36 -15.55 16.77
CA THR A 285 7.46 -14.65 16.42
C THR A 285 8.73 -15.50 16.38
N LYS A 286 9.33 -15.61 15.19
CA LYS A 286 10.68 -16.19 14.95
C LYS A 286 10.81 -17.72 15.08
N GLN A 287 10.08 -18.51 14.29
CA GLN A 287 10.39 -19.95 14.17
C GLN A 287 10.82 -20.34 12.75
N PRO A 288 11.90 -21.13 12.61
CA PRO A 288 12.40 -21.56 11.30
C PRO A 288 11.49 -22.63 10.70
N ILE A 289 11.13 -22.45 9.44
CA ILE A 289 10.53 -23.51 8.61
C ILE A 289 11.67 -24.11 7.79
N VAL A 290 11.88 -25.41 7.90
CA VAL A 290 12.92 -26.12 7.15
C VAL A 290 12.27 -26.86 5.99
N PHE A 291 12.74 -26.58 4.78
CA PHE A 291 12.33 -27.29 3.58
C PHE A 291 13.39 -28.32 3.21
N LYS A 292 12.95 -29.55 2.96
CA LYS A 292 13.80 -30.59 2.38
C LYS A 292 13.22 -31.00 1.04
N TRP A 293 14.03 -30.85 -0.01
CA TRP A 293 13.71 -31.29 -1.36
C TRP A 293 14.57 -32.50 -1.72
N LYS A 294 13.94 -33.64 -1.99
CA LYS A 294 14.66 -34.85 -2.45
C LYS A 294 13.84 -35.57 -3.50
N SER A 295 14.40 -35.71 -4.70
CA SER A 295 13.85 -36.55 -5.77
C SER A 295 12.38 -36.24 -6.13
N GLY A 296 12.03 -34.96 -6.30
CA GLY A 296 10.69 -34.53 -6.71
C GLY A 296 9.64 -34.57 -5.60
N LYS A 297 10.05 -34.78 -4.34
CA LYS A 297 9.20 -34.63 -3.17
C LYS A 297 9.67 -33.44 -2.34
N ALA A 298 8.76 -32.49 -2.12
CA ALA A 298 8.91 -31.46 -1.11
C ALA A 298 8.32 -31.96 0.21
N SER A 299 9.10 -31.85 1.29
CA SER A 299 8.60 -32.02 2.65
C SER A 299 8.87 -30.74 3.43
N PHE A 300 7.88 -30.30 4.21
CA PHE A 300 8.03 -29.20 5.16
C PHE A 300 7.79 -29.71 6.57
N SER A 301 8.60 -29.23 7.51
CA SER A 301 8.46 -29.50 8.93
C SER A 301 8.51 -28.18 9.70
N LEU A 302 7.57 -28.00 10.63
CA LEU A 302 7.51 -26.83 11.49
C LEU A 302 8.16 -27.18 12.84
N TYR A 303 9.12 -26.39 13.29
CA TYR A 303 9.86 -26.65 14.53
C TYR A 303 9.57 -25.57 15.59
N LYS A 304 9.39 -26.01 16.84
CA LYS A 304 9.35 -25.17 18.04
C LYS A 304 10.38 -25.67 19.04
N ASP A 305 11.28 -24.77 19.45
CA ASP A 305 12.32 -25.05 20.46
C ASP A 305 13.17 -26.28 20.08
N GLY A 306 13.52 -26.40 18.80
CA GLY A 306 14.32 -27.52 18.27
C GLY A 306 13.57 -28.85 18.11
N LYS A 307 12.27 -28.90 18.40
CA LYS A 307 11.42 -30.10 18.21
C LYS A 307 10.37 -29.86 17.14
N PRO A 308 10.08 -30.84 16.26
CA PRO A 308 9.02 -30.68 15.27
C PRO A 308 7.66 -30.65 15.97
N ILE A 309 6.89 -29.59 15.72
CA ILE A 309 5.48 -29.47 16.16
C ILE A 309 4.50 -29.92 15.08
N PHE A 310 5.00 -30.08 13.85
CA PHE A 310 4.29 -30.67 12.74
C PHE A 310 5.26 -31.56 11.96
N GLU A 311 5.14 -32.87 12.15
CA GLU A 311 5.97 -33.86 11.46
C GLU A 311 5.36 -34.18 10.10
N GLU A 312 6.00 -33.63 9.07
CA GLU A 312 6.07 -34.16 7.71
C GLU A 312 4.71 -34.39 6.99
N LEU A 313 4.25 -33.36 6.29
CA LEU A 313 3.31 -33.56 5.18
C LEU A 313 4.10 -34.05 3.97
N SER A 314 4.24 -35.38 3.85
CA SER A 314 4.74 -36.01 2.63
C SER A 314 3.59 -36.13 1.62
N HIS A 315 3.41 -35.11 0.78
CA HIS A 315 2.43 -35.20 -0.30
C HIS A 315 3.07 -35.82 -1.53
N THR A 316 2.47 -36.91 -2.04
CA THR A 316 2.82 -37.54 -3.32
C THR A 316 2.10 -36.91 -4.51
N SER A 317 1.29 -35.87 -4.28
CA SER A 317 0.59 -35.16 -5.35
C SER A 317 1.55 -34.16 -6.00
N PRO A 318 1.57 -34.05 -7.34
CA PRO A 318 2.38 -33.03 -7.99
C PRO A 318 1.89 -31.65 -7.55
N PHE A 319 2.76 -30.89 -6.89
CA PHE A 319 2.55 -29.45 -6.73
C PHE A 319 3.00 -28.79 -8.04
N GLU A 320 2.15 -27.95 -8.61
CA GLU A 320 2.60 -27.01 -9.63
C GLU A 320 3.20 -25.80 -8.90
N LEU A 321 4.52 -25.66 -9.02
CA LEU A 321 5.23 -24.45 -8.61
C LEU A 321 5.14 -23.47 -9.77
N GLU A 322 4.38 -22.39 -9.59
CA GLU A 322 4.38 -21.27 -10.53
C GLU A 322 5.39 -20.22 -10.04
N PRO A 323 6.45 -19.94 -10.80
CA PRO A 323 7.36 -18.86 -10.46
C PRO A 323 6.63 -17.51 -10.67
N LEU A 324 6.44 -16.75 -9.60
CA LEU A 324 5.92 -15.37 -9.66
C LEU A 324 7.03 -14.38 -10.04
N ASN A 325 8.27 -14.68 -9.65
CA ASN A 325 9.51 -13.93 -9.91
C ASN A 325 10.69 -14.93 -9.81
N PRO A 326 11.86 -14.75 -10.44
CA PRO A 326 13.08 -15.58 -10.25
C PRO A 326 13.35 -16.08 -8.82
N ASP A 327 13.03 -15.26 -7.82
CA ASP A 327 13.28 -15.58 -6.42
C ASP A 327 11.99 -15.74 -5.58
N ILE A 328 10.79 -15.66 -6.18
CA ILE A 328 9.50 -15.81 -5.47
C ILE A 328 8.66 -16.90 -6.13
N TYR A 329 8.24 -17.87 -5.33
CA TYR A 329 7.46 -19.02 -5.77
C TYR A 329 6.11 -19.06 -5.06
N GLU A 330 5.06 -19.42 -5.80
CA GLU A 330 3.73 -19.68 -5.26
C GLU A 330 3.48 -21.19 -5.23
N ILE A 331 3.04 -21.71 -4.08
CA ILE A 331 2.42 -23.03 -3.99
C ILE A 331 0.93 -22.86 -3.78
N LYS A 332 0.16 -23.40 -4.72
CA LYS A 332 -1.28 -23.59 -4.59
C LYS A 332 -1.54 -25.00 -4.07
N THR A 333 -2.20 -25.11 -2.93
CA THR A 333 -2.55 -26.42 -2.35
C THR A 333 -3.98 -26.41 -1.81
N ASN A 334 -4.64 -27.57 -1.85
CA ASN A 334 -5.94 -27.75 -1.22
C ASN A 334 -5.76 -28.58 0.05
N LEU A 335 -5.96 -27.96 1.20
CA LEU A 335 -5.80 -28.60 2.50
C LEU A 335 -7.17 -28.65 3.17
N ARG A 336 -7.71 -29.87 3.30
CA ARG A 336 -9.04 -30.14 3.90
C ARG A 336 -10.22 -29.42 3.21
N GLY A 337 -10.15 -29.25 1.89
CA GLY A 337 -11.23 -28.64 1.11
C GLY A 337 -11.11 -27.13 0.95
N GLU A 338 -10.09 -26.49 1.56
CA GLU A 338 -9.81 -25.08 1.39
C GLU A 338 -8.56 -24.86 0.53
N ASN A 339 -8.66 -23.94 -0.43
CA ASN A 339 -7.54 -23.53 -1.27
C ASN A 339 -6.64 -22.57 -0.48
N LEU A 340 -5.38 -22.94 -0.33
CA LEU A 340 -4.34 -22.17 0.32
C LEU A 340 -3.29 -21.77 -0.72
N ASN A 341 -2.95 -20.49 -0.71
CA ASN A 341 -1.84 -19.94 -1.49
C ASN A 341 -0.72 -19.59 -0.52
N LEU A 342 0.47 -20.15 -0.75
CA LEU A 342 1.66 -19.89 0.05
C LEU A 342 2.72 -19.29 -0.86
N CYS A 343 3.15 -18.07 -0.56
CA CYS A 343 4.24 -17.38 -1.24
C CYS A 343 5.51 -17.46 -0.39
N PHE A 344 6.65 -17.73 -1.01
CA PHE A 344 7.94 -17.68 -0.34
C PHE A 344 9.02 -17.10 -1.24
N GLU A 345 9.94 -16.38 -0.61
CA GLU A 345 11.11 -15.76 -1.24
C GLU A 345 12.34 -16.61 -0.95
N VAL A 346 13.08 -16.95 -2.00
CA VAL A 346 14.33 -17.70 -1.93
C VAL A 346 15.47 -16.70 -1.85
N VAL A 347 15.99 -16.50 -0.65
CA VAL A 347 17.22 -15.72 -0.46
C VAL A 347 18.40 -16.65 -0.68
N LYS A 348 19.20 -16.39 -1.70
CA LYS A 348 20.49 -17.07 -1.89
C LYS A 348 21.50 -16.47 -0.92
N ASP A 349 22.15 -17.30 -0.12
CA ASP A 349 23.27 -16.84 0.70
C ASP A 349 24.39 -16.31 -0.21
N GLN A 350 24.94 -15.15 0.14
CA GLN A 350 26.06 -14.51 -0.57
C GLN A 350 27.41 -15.07 -0.17
#